data_AF-A0A656KMF2-F1
#
_entry.id   AF-A0A656KMF2-F1
#
_cell.length_a   1.000
_cell.length_b   1.000
_cell.length_c   1.000
_cell.angle_alpha   90.00
_cell.angle_beta   90.00
_cell.angle_gamma   90.00
#
_symmetry.space_group_name_H-M   'P 1'
#
loop_
_entity.id
_entity.type
_entity.pdbx_description
1 polymer ?
#
loop_
_entity_poly.entity_id
_entity_poly.type
_entity_poly.pdbx_seq_one_letter_code
_entity_poly.pdbx_strand_id
1 'polypeptide(L)'
;MFGSTRRQRSSTSASTPPEASQSTAELQILLELLTDALTAPPKSIYPSLGLLIAKSESVLHYLLASSNLPRSNDDFRRLSGFQILLDTLRTFSGFYHPIERTHEDKIQIFELIKIILKILSQVFKDHNGNQRYFRQRIEQGGWATLAQTIASIGIAGNDPDLWREAQLFGKLLSFVLDDWRIDKLCQQVINLCCPRVSDNDTPREILSLLCTEKDSDKSFYMDNVESNLSEIIKDPVLLHQPDFVSTVIDFWKAITRTKASINPVANIVIMTLYKISLVSTHNLKELHKTGILSTLLPLTFDIDSPLGSYEKINVEAFCKNLISVGINDLSDTEYLIQSKSSGAAQFLLEALDSSQTPPFIQFDLSLNGYASIELPNLGRCFPPPPNIPGYSLVVWMYVDRFDPKIHTTIFGAFDSSQTCFVLAYLEKDSHNFILQTSVTSPKPSVRFKSIVFRERKWYHVAIVHRRHRTMTASKVSLYVDGEFVEQVKCQYPNPPPLSNASTESFASFSSSARANPVQVFLGTPKDLSAHVGPSEVISRWSFASA
;
A
#
# COMPACT_ATOMS: atom_id res chain seq x y z
N MET A 1 -26.39 -14.66 16.22
CA MET A 1 -26.24 -13.30 16.77
C MET A 1 -25.58 -12.44 15.70
N PHE A 2 -26.37 -11.79 14.85
CA PHE A 2 -25.86 -10.95 13.77
C PHE A 2 -26.23 -9.50 14.07
N GLY A 3 -25.49 -8.91 15.00
CA GLY A 3 -25.49 -7.45 15.17
C GLY A 3 -24.54 -6.89 14.14
N SER A 4 -25.07 -6.19 13.14
CA SER A 4 -24.28 -5.35 12.24
C SER A 4 -23.44 -4.39 13.10
N THR A 5 -22.17 -4.71 13.30
CA THR A 5 -21.19 -3.69 13.65
C THR A 5 -21.03 -2.84 12.41
N ARG A 6 -21.89 -1.82 12.31
CA ARG A 6 -21.71 -0.65 11.44
C ARG A 6 -20.22 -0.39 11.38
N ARG A 7 -19.64 -0.34 10.17
CA ARG A 7 -18.35 0.32 9.95
C ARG A 7 -18.34 1.55 10.85
N GLN A 8 -17.37 1.67 11.75
CA GLN A 8 -16.97 2.99 12.22
C GLN A 8 -16.44 3.69 10.97
N ARG A 9 -17.38 4.24 10.18
CA ARG A 9 -17.08 5.40 9.36
C ARG A 9 -16.50 6.39 10.36
N SER A 10 -15.28 6.85 10.11
CA SER A 10 -14.83 8.17 10.56
C SER A 10 -15.85 9.14 9.98
N SER A 11 -16.95 9.31 10.70
CA SER A 11 -18.13 9.97 10.21
C SER A 11 -17.79 11.43 10.11
N THR A 12 -17.97 12.01 8.93
CA THR A 12 -18.14 13.45 8.72
C THR A 12 -19.46 13.96 9.33
N SER A 13 -19.91 13.36 10.42
CA SER A 13 -21.04 13.85 11.20
C SER A 13 -20.60 15.15 11.86
N ALA A 14 -21.45 16.16 11.77
CA ALA A 14 -21.29 17.45 12.41
C ALA A 14 -20.71 17.28 13.81
N SER A 15 -19.50 17.80 14.01
CA SER A 15 -18.75 17.71 15.24
C SER A 15 -19.43 18.54 16.32
N THR A 16 -20.23 17.90 17.17
CA THR A 16 -20.36 18.38 18.56
C THR A 16 -18.96 18.32 19.19
N PRO A 17 -18.48 19.38 19.85
CA PRO A 17 -17.17 19.35 20.51
C PRO A 17 -17.19 18.25 21.58
N PRO A 18 -16.30 17.25 21.53
CA PRO A 18 -16.20 16.28 22.60
C PRO A 18 -15.67 16.98 23.85
N GLU A 19 -16.12 16.56 25.03
CA GLU A 19 -15.56 16.97 26.31
C GLU A 19 -14.04 16.76 26.30
N ALA A 20 -13.29 17.78 26.75
CA ALA A 20 -11.84 17.73 26.86
C ALA A 20 -11.44 16.59 27.81
N SER A 21 -11.10 15.43 27.25
CA SER A 21 -10.59 14.31 28.04
C SER A 21 -9.21 14.65 28.59
N GLN A 22 -8.87 14.05 29.75
CA GLN A 22 -7.54 14.14 30.33
C GLN A 22 -6.42 13.84 29.32
N SER A 23 -6.63 12.85 28.43
CA SER A 23 -5.70 12.53 27.34
C SER A 23 -5.47 13.70 26.37
N THR A 24 -6.54 14.42 26.00
CA THR A 24 -6.45 15.56 25.09
C THR A 24 -5.67 16.71 25.74
N ALA A 25 -5.86 16.94 27.05
CA ALA A 25 -5.13 17.94 27.81
C ALA A 25 -3.62 17.60 27.94
N GLU A 26 -3.28 16.32 28.17
CA GLU A 26 -1.88 15.87 28.20
C GLU A 26 -1.17 16.10 26.87
N LEU A 27 -1.81 15.74 25.75
CA LEU A 27 -1.27 15.99 24.42
C LEU A 27 -1.13 17.49 24.13
N GLN A 28 -2.11 18.30 24.55
CA GLN A 28 -2.04 19.75 24.42
C GLN A 28 -0.83 20.34 25.14
N ILE A 29 -0.57 19.93 26.38
CA ILE A 29 0.61 20.36 27.15
C ILE A 29 1.90 20.00 26.41
N LEU A 30 2.00 18.79 25.84
CA LEU A 30 3.20 18.39 25.10
C LEU A 30 3.42 19.23 23.84
N LEU A 31 2.35 19.58 23.12
CA LEU A 31 2.41 20.43 21.93
C LEU A 31 2.72 21.90 22.28
N GLU A 32 2.18 22.41 23.40
CA GLU A 32 2.52 23.74 23.92
C GLU A 32 4.00 23.81 24.32
N LEU A 33 4.51 22.80 25.03
CA LEU A 33 5.94 22.71 25.37
C LEU A 33 6.86 22.64 24.15
N LEU A 34 6.41 21.99 23.06
CA LEU A 34 7.14 21.99 21.79
C LEU A 34 7.12 23.38 21.14
N THR A 35 5.98 24.05 21.18
CA THR A 35 5.80 25.41 20.64
C THR A 35 6.66 26.42 21.41
N ASP A 36 6.70 26.35 22.74
CA ASP A 36 7.53 27.21 23.57
C ASP A 36 9.03 27.04 23.28
N ALA A 37 9.44 25.80 22.99
CA ALA A 37 10.81 25.47 22.63
C ALA A 37 11.25 26.03 21.26
N LEU A 38 10.33 26.56 20.44
CA LEU A 38 10.64 27.26 19.18
C LEU A 38 11.23 28.65 19.41
N THR A 39 11.20 29.17 20.64
CA THR A 39 11.83 30.45 20.95
C THR A 39 13.35 30.34 20.92
N ALA A 40 13.98 31.08 20.02
CA ALA A 40 15.43 31.08 19.90
C ALA A 40 16.08 31.72 21.14
N PRO A 41 17.16 31.13 21.70
CA PRO A 41 17.86 31.74 22.81
C PRO A 41 18.50 33.06 22.35
N PRO A 42 18.68 34.06 23.24
CA PRO A 42 19.06 35.43 22.87
C PRO A 42 20.42 35.59 22.17
N LYS A 43 21.20 34.50 22.05
CA LYS A 43 22.53 34.46 21.41
C LYS A 43 22.58 33.57 20.15
N SER A 44 21.45 32.97 19.74
CA SER A 44 21.39 32.10 18.57
C SER A 44 20.28 32.57 17.63
N ILE A 45 20.54 32.46 16.33
CA ILE A 45 19.53 32.69 15.29
C ILE A 45 18.49 31.55 15.29
N TYR A 46 18.88 30.37 15.79
CA TYR A 46 18.09 29.14 15.74
C TYR A 46 17.76 28.60 17.14
N PRO A 47 16.60 27.96 17.32
CA PRO A 47 16.25 27.27 18.57
C PRO A 47 17.18 26.10 18.90
N SER A 48 17.11 25.62 20.14
CA SER A 48 17.92 24.48 20.60
C SER A 48 17.42 23.16 19.98
N LEU A 49 18.23 22.58 19.09
CA LEU A 49 17.92 21.29 18.45
C LEU A 49 17.72 20.17 19.47
N GLY A 50 18.64 20.01 20.43
CA GLY A 50 18.53 18.99 21.47
C GLY A 50 17.25 19.11 22.31
N LEU A 51 16.79 20.34 22.60
CA LEU A 51 15.53 20.54 23.31
C LEU A 51 14.33 20.14 22.45
N LEU A 52 14.30 20.58 21.19
CA LEU A 52 13.22 20.25 20.24
C LEU A 52 13.12 18.75 19.96
N ILE A 53 14.26 18.06 19.85
CA ILE A 53 14.34 16.60 19.75
C ILE A 53 13.66 15.96 20.95
N ALA A 54 14.07 16.30 22.17
CA ALA A 54 13.52 15.72 23.40
C ALA A 54 12.00 15.98 23.57
N LYS A 55 11.53 17.17 23.19
CA LYS A 55 10.09 17.50 23.22
C LYS A 55 9.31 16.75 22.14
N SER A 56 9.85 16.63 20.93
CA SER A 56 9.24 15.85 19.85
C SER A 56 9.18 14.36 20.19
N GLU A 57 10.23 13.81 20.81
CA GLU A 57 10.23 12.44 21.33
C GLU A 57 9.14 12.23 22.38
N SER A 58 8.93 13.19 23.27
CA SER A 58 7.86 13.12 24.27
C SER A 58 6.48 13.03 23.61
N VAL A 59 6.23 13.81 22.56
CA VAL A 59 5.00 13.74 21.74
C VAL A 59 4.89 12.37 21.06
N LEU A 60 5.97 11.87 20.46
CA LEU A 60 5.98 10.56 19.80
C LEU A 60 5.69 9.43 20.80
N HIS A 61 6.34 9.43 21.95
CA HIS A 61 6.12 8.44 23.00
C HIS A 61 4.68 8.44 23.50
N TYR A 62 4.08 9.61 23.67
CA TYR A 62 2.67 9.74 24.02
C TYR A 62 1.76 9.08 22.96
N LEU A 63 1.99 9.37 21.68
CA LEU A 63 1.20 8.82 20.58
C LEU A 63 1.38 7.30 20.42
N LEU A 64 2.55 6.77 20.75
CA LEU A 64 2.83 5.33 20.75
C LEU A 64 2.20 4.61 21.96
N ALA A 65 2.17 5.27 23.12
CA ALA A 65 1.62 4.71 24.36
C ALA A 65 0.08 4.81 24.45
N SER A 66 -0.56 5.59 23.57
CA SER A 66 -2.02 5.76 23.54
C SER A 66 -2.74 4.44 23.29
N SER A 67 -3.64 4.07 24.21
CA SER A 67 -4.49 2.87 24.09
C SER A 67 -5.62 3.01 23.08
N ASN A 68 -5.96 4.23 22.66
CA ASN A 68 -7.01 4.52 21.68
C ASN A 68 -6.45 5.38 20.54
N LEU A 69 -5.71 4.72 19.64
CA LEU A 69 -4.99 5.35 18.55
C LEU A 69 -5.85 6.26 17.65
N PRO A 70 -7.08 5.88 17.22
CA PRO A 70 -7.91 6.76 16.40
C PRO A 70 -8.25 8.09 17.08
N ARG A 71 -8.54 8.05 18.39
CA ARG A 71 -8.89 9.27 19.15
C ARG A 71 -7.69 10.18 19.33
N SER A 72 -6.52 9.64 19.74
CA SER A 72 -5.31 10.45 19.90
C SER A 72 -4.86 11.07 18.57
N ASN A 73 -5.02 10.36 17.46
CA ASN A 73 -4.71 10.86 16.13
C ASN A 73 -5.66 12.00 15.70
N ASP A 74 -6.94 11.90 16.03
CA ASP A 74 -7.92 12.97 15.82
C ASP A 74 -7.64 14.19 16.72
N ASP A 75 -7.26 13.98 17.99
CA ASP A 75 -6.91 15.04 18.93
C ASP A 75 -5.66 15.78 18.46
N PHE A 76 -4.61 15.07 18.03
CA PHE A 76 -3.42 15.65 17.43
C PHE A 76 -3.74 16.59 16.25
N ARG A 77 -4.65 16.15 15.36
CA ARG A 77 -5.12 16.98 14.24
C ARG A 77 -5.84 18.24 14.73
N ARG A 78 -6.71 18.12 15.75
CA ARG A 78 -7.51 19.25 16.27
C ARG A 78 -6.66 20.28 17.00
N LEU A 79 -5.63 19.83 17.71
CA LEU A 79 -4.67 20.66 18.43
C LEU A 79 -3.61 21.29 17.50
N SER A 80 -3.86 21.32 16.19
CA SER A 80 -2.94 21.86 15.18
C SER A 80 -1.55 21.22 15.18
N GLY A 81 -1.45 19.96 15.59
CA GLY A 81 -0.17 19.26 15.71
C GLY A 81 0.60 19.21 14.38
N PHE A 82 -0.08 19.09 13.24
CA PHE A 82 0.58 19.11 11.93
C PHE A 82 1.27 20.45 11.64
N GLN A 83 0.62 21.57 11.95
CA GLN A 83 1.18 22.91 11.78
C GLN A 83 2.39 23.10 12.69
N ILE A 84 2.28 22.71 13.96
CA ILE A 84 3.37 22.80 14.93
C ILE A 84 4.61 22.03 14.44
N LEU A 85 4.43 20.81 13.91
CA LEU A 85 5.55 20.03 13.36
C LEU A 85 6.21 20.72 12.15
N LEU A 86 5.41 21.31 11.26
CA LEU A 86 5.94 22.01 10.10
C LEU A 86 6.64 23.31 10.50
N ASP A 87 6.07 24.07 11.43
CA ASP A 87 6.68 25.27 12.00
C ASP A 87 8.01 24.95 12.70
N THR A 88 8.08 23.82 13.42
CA THR A 88 9.32 23.32 14.03
C THR A 88 10.44 23.10 13.02
N LEU A 89 10.13 22.62 11.81
CA LEU A 89 11.14 22.48 10.77
C LEU A 89 11.45 23.82 10.08
N ARG A 90 10.44 24.70 9.90
CA ARG A 90 10.62 26.02 9.26
C ARG A 90 11.54 26.93 10.03
N THR A 91 11.60 26.83 11.36
CA THR A 91 12.54 27.63 12.15
C THR A 91 14.00 27.38 11.77
N PHE A 92 14.29 26.27 11.08
CA PHE A 92 15.62 25.92 10.57
C PHE A 92 15.82 26.22 9.08
N SER A 93 14.97 27.05 8.46
CA SER A 93 15.20 27.52 7.09
C SER A 93 16.56 28.21 6.97
N GLY A 94 17.40 27.77 6.04
CA GLY A 94 18.77 28.25 5.85
C GLY A 94 19.77 27.78 6.91
N PHE A 95 19.41 26.81 7.77
CA PHE A 95 20.28 26.34 8.83
C PHE A 95 21.47 25.54 8.31
N TYR A 96 21.25 24.62 7.38
CA TYR A 96 22.28 23.68 6.93
C TYR A 96 23.31 24.39 6.05
N HIS A 97 24.57 24.32 6.48
CA HIS A 97 25.71 24.71 5.67
C HIS A 97 26.81 23.64 5.80
N PRO A 98 27.32 23.06 4.69
CA PRO A 98 28.28 21.96 4.74
C PRO A 98 29.58 22.30 5.48
N ILE A 99 29.99 23.56 5.51
CA ILE A 99 31.29 23.97 6.07
C ILE A 99 31.16 24.69 7.41
N GLU A 100 30.08 25.45 7.61
CA GLU A 100 29.96 26.36 8.77
C GLU A 100 29.33 25.68 9.99
N ARG A 101 28.58 24.60 9.77
CA ARG A 101 27.89 23.86 10.83
C ARG A 101 28.75 22.74 11.38
N THR A 102 28.72 22.59 12.70
CA THR A 102 29.41 21.49 13.38
C THR A 102 28.81 20.15 12.96
N HIS A 103 29.60 19.08 13.01
CA HIS A 103 29.09 17.74 12.68
C HIS A 103 27.93 17.33 13.61
N GLU A 104 28.02 17.70 14.88
CA GLU A 104 26.97 17.47 15.88
C GLU A 104 25.65 18.18 15.50
N ASP A 105 25.70 19.46 15.11
CA ASP A 105 24.51 20.19 14.65
C ASP A 105 23.86 19.52 13.43
N LYS A 106 24.68 19.01 12.51
CA LYS A 106 24.20 18.30 11.32
C LYS A 106 23.51 16.98 11.69
N ILE A 107 24.07 16.21 12.62
CA ILE A 107 23.43 14.99 13.12
C ILE A 107 22.10 15.33 13.77
N GLN A 108 22.06 16.35 14.63
CA GLN A 108 20.87 16.72 15.38
C GLN A 108 19.73 17.20 14.46
N ILE A 109 19.99 18.00 13.42
CA ILE A 109 18.91 18.40 12.49
C ILE A 109 18.32 17.19 11.75
N PHE A 110 19.14 16.22 11.37
CA PHE A 110 18.67 14.99 10.74
C PHE A 110 17.89 14.09 11.72
N GLU A 111 18.28 14.06 13.00
CA GLU A 111 17.51 13.36 14.04
C GLU A 111 16.15 14.03 14.28
N LEU A 112 16.10 15.37 14.30
CA LEU A 112 14.84 16.11 14.40
C LEU A 112 13.89 15.78 13.22
N ILE A 113 14.39 15.79 11.98
CA ILE A 113 13.62 15.38 10.80
C ILE A 113 13.09 13.96 10.97
N LYS A 114 13.95 13.03 11.42
CA LYS A 114 13.56 11.64 11.66
C LYS A 114 12.43 11.51 12.68
N ILE A 115 12.51 12.22 13.81
CA ILE A 115 11.45 12.17 14.84
C ILE A 115 10.15 12.76 14.31
N ILE A 116 10.21 13.87 13.57
CA ILE A 116 9.02 14.49 12.97
C ILE A 116 8.36 13.55 11.95
N LEU A 117 9.14 12.91 11.08
CA LEU A 117 8.64 11.88 10.16
C LEU A 117 8.03 10.68 10.90
N LYS A 118 8.61 10.25 12.03
CA LYS A 118 8.01 9.20 12.88
C LYS A 118 6.68 9.60 13.47
N ILE A 119 6.55 10.84 13.96
CA ILE A 119 5.27 11.36 14.48
C ILE A 119 4.23 11.36 13.36
N LEU A 120 4.58 11.84 12.16
CA LEU A 120 3.69 11.81 11.01
C LEU A 120 3.27 10.38 10.65
N SER A 121 4.21 9.42 10.61
CA SER A 121 3.90 8.01 10.33
C SER A 121 2.88 7.48 11.33
N GLN A 122 3.10 7.71 12.63
CA GLN A 122 2.22 7.27 13.71
C GLN A 122 0.82 7.87 13.63
N VAL A 123 0.72 9.16 13.30
CA VAL A 123 -0.57 9.87 13.20
C VAL A 123 -1.35 9.49 11.94
N PHE A 124 -0.67 9.01 10.89
CA PHE A 124 -1.27 8.52 9.65
C PHE A 124 -1.62 7.04 9.67
N LYS A 125 -1.00 6.26 10.55
CA LYS A 125 -1.21 4.81 10.68
C LYS A 125 -2.69 4.49 10.89
N ASP A 126 -3.24 3.71 9.95
CA ASP A 126 -4.65 3.29 9.89
C ASP A 126 -5.68 4.44 9.99
N HIS A 127 -5.27 5.68 9.66
CA HIS A 127 -6.08 6.88 9.86
C HIS A 127 -6.26 7.72 8.58
N ASN A 128 -7.08 7.20 7.65
CA ASN A 128 -7.39 7.82 6.36
C ASN A 128 -7.87 9.29 6.47
N GLY A 129 -8.57 9.64 7.56
CA GLY A 129 -9.02 11.02 7.80
C GLY A 129 -7.86 12.00 7.97
N ASN A 130 -6.78 11.57 8.61
CA ASN A 130 -5.60 12.41 8.84
C ASN A 130 -4.76 12.53 7.58
N GLN A 131 -4.58 11.41 6.85
CA GLN A 131 -3.90 11.43 5.55
C GLN A 131 -4.58 12.41 4.59
N ARG A 132 -5.92 12.32 4.46
CA ARG A 132 -6.70 13.23 3.62
C ARG A 132 -6.64 14.68 4.12
N TYR A 133 -6.75 14.90 5.42
CA TYR A 133 -6.67 16.24 6.01
C TYR A 133 -5.30 16.88 5.74
N PHE A 134 -4.21 16.16 6.00
CA PHE A 134 -2.86 16.63 5.76
C PHE A 134 -2.66 16.98 4.27
N ARG A 135 -3.11 16.09 3.37
CA ARG A 135 -3.01 16.32 1.93
C ARG A 135 -3.80 17.54 1.43
N GLN A 136 -5.01 17.78 1.94
CA GLN A 136 -5.96 18.74 1.34
C GLN A 136 -6.17 20.02 2.13
N ARG A 137 -5.92 20.03 3.44
CA ARG A 137 -6.32 21.12 4.35
C ARG A 137 -5.16 21.84 5.01
N ILE A 138 -3.99 21.22 5.07
CA ILE A 138 -2.79 21.89 5.56
C ILE A 138 -2.25 22.76 4.42
N GLU A 139 -2.46 24.06 4.55
CA GLU A 139 -1.94 25.10 3.63
C GLU A 139 -2.29 24.84 2.15
N GLN A 140 -1.30 24.81 1.26
CA GLN A 140 -1.45 24.52 -0.18
C GLN A 140 -1.26 23.04 -0.50
N GLY A 141 -1.17 22.19 0.52
CA GLY A 141 -0.95 20.74 0.43
C GLY A 141 0.16 20.30 1.36
N GLY A 142 -0.16 19.53 2.41
CA GLY A 142 0.78 19.20 3.48
C GLY A 142 2.06 18.52 3.01
N TRP A 143 1.99 17.66 1.97
CA TRP A 143 3.18 17.01 1.41
C TRP A 143 4.10 18.00 0.70
N ALA A 144 3.54 18.92 -0.10
CA ALA A 144 4.31 19.97 -0.79
C ALA A 144 4.92 20.95 0.23
N THR A 145 4.15 21.33 1.25
CA THR A 145 4.66 22.15 2.35
C THR A 145 5.79 21.46 3.10
N LEU A 146 5.66 20.16 3.42
CA LEU A 146 6.72 19.40 4.09
C LEU A 146 7.98 19.33 3.22
N ALA A 147 7.82 19.05 1.92
CA ALA A 147 8.90 19.04 0.95
C ALA A 147 9.64 20.38 0.91
N GLN A 148 8.89 21.47 0.74
CA GLN A 148 9.44 22.83 0.71
C GLN A 148 10.14 23.17 2.03
N THR A 149 9.55 22.79 3.16
CA THR A 149 10.13 23.04 4.48
C THR A 149 11.47 22.31 4.62
N ILE A 150 11.53 21.01 4.29
CA ILE A 150 12.79 20.24 4.30
C ILE A 150 13.82 20.84 3.34
N ALA A 151 13.41 21.23 2.14
CA ALA A 151 14.28 21.87 1.15
C ALA A 151 14.84 23.20 1.67
N SER A 152 14.00 24.02 2.31
CA SER A 152 14.36 25.33 2.85
C SER A 152 15.42 25.28 3.94
N ILE A 153 15.58 24.14 4.63
CA ILE A 153 16.65 23.95 5.62
C ILE A 153 18.05 24.08 4.98
N GLY A 154 18.16 23.89 3.65
CA GLY A 154 19.43 23.95 2.91
C GLY A 154 20.08 22.58 2.68
N ILE A 155 19.36 21.50 3.00
CA ILE A 155 19.86 20.12 2.86
C ILE A 155 19.84 19.66 1.39
N ALA A 156 18.99 20.24 0.55
CA ALA A 156 18.91 19.95 -0.89
C ALA A 156 19.81 20.86 -1.75
N GLY A 157 21.00 21.23 -1.24
CA GLY A 157 21.93 22.13 -1.93
C GLY A 157 22.68 21.46 -3.10
N ASN A 158 23.21 22.29 -4.00
CA ASN A 158 23.92 21.85 -5.23
C ASN A 158 25.32 21.28 -4.99
N ASP A 159 25.84 21.37 -3.77
CA ASP A 159 27.16 20.79 -3.48
C ASP A 159 27.02 19.28 -3.28
N PRO A 160 27.85 18.46 -3.96
CA PRO A 160 27.84 17.01 -3.78
C PRO A 160 28.32 16.64 -2.38
N ASP A 161 27.43 16.04 -1.58
CA ASP A 161 27.68 15.60 -0.21
C ASP A 161 26.94 14.26 0.01
N LEU A 162 27.66 13.15 -0.18
CA LEU A 162 27.12 11.80 -0.06
C LEU A 162 26.61 11.49 1.35
N TRP A 163 27.26 12.04 2.39
CA TRP A 163 26.83 11.84 3.76
C TRP A 163 25.45 12.46 3.97
N ARG A 164 25.29 13.72 3.56
CA ARG A 164 24.02 14.45 3.61
C ARG A 164 22.92 13.75 2.80
N GLU A 165 23.25 13.32 1.57
CA GLU A 165 22.30 12.61 0.71
C GLU A 165 21.80 11.33 1.36
N ALA A 166 22.69 10.49 1.92
CA ALA A 166 22.23 9.24 2.54
C ALA A 166 21.47 9.49 3.85
N GLN A 167 21.84 10.51 4.62
CA GLN A 167 21.07 10.91 5.81
C GLN A 167 19.65 11.33 5.43
N LEU A 168 19.50 12.10 4.35
CA LEU A 168 18.20 12.54 3.83
C LEU A 168 17.41 11.35 3.28
N PHE A 169 17.91 10.67 2.24
CA PHE A 169 17.17 9.59 1.57
C PHE A 169 16.94 8.38 2.48
N GLY A 170 17.87 8.06 3.38
CA GLY A 170 17.67 7.06 4.41
C GLY A 170 16.41 7.33 5.25
N LYS A 171 16.22 8.58 5.69
CA LYS A 171 15.05 9.02 6.47
C LYS A 171 13.78 9.07 5.65
N LEU A 172 13.84 9.61 4.44
CA LEU A 172 12.67 9.71 3.56
C LEU A 172 12.15 8.32 3.14
N LEU A 173 13.04 7.40 2.75
CA LEU A 173 12.66 6.03 2.40
C LEU A 173 12.15 5.25 3.61
N SER A 174 12.80 5.41 4.77
CA SER A 174 12.34 4.80 6.02
C SER A 174 10.97 5.30 6.43
N PHE A 175 10.66 6.57 6.19
CA PHE A 175 9.34 7.14 6.41
C PHE A 175 8.29 6.56 5.46
N VAL A 176 8.61 6.48 4.17
CA VAL A 176 7.70 5.96 3.13
C VAL A 176 7.32 4.49 3.36
N LEU A 177 8.24 3.71 3.94
CA LEU A 177 8.09 2.27 4.18
C LEU A 177 7.79 1.91 5.65
N ASP A 178 7.76 2.90 6.55
CA ASP A 178 7.72 2.70 8.01
C ASP A 178 8.80 1.72 8.54
N ASP A 179 9.95 1.62 7.85
CA ASP A 179 11.05 0.71 8.18
C ASP A 179 12.42 1.41 8.20
N TRP A 180 12.92 1.61 9.41
CA TRP A 180 14.18 2.33 9.69
C TRP A 180 15.45 1.51 9.43
N ARG A 181 15.34 0.26 8.96
CA ARG A 181 16.50 -0.53 8.51
C ARG A 181 17.14 0.06 7.24
N ILE A 182 16.37 0.79 6.43
CA ILE A 182 16.87 1.43 5.21
C ILE A 182 17.78 2.61 5.53
N ASP A 183 17.46 3.43 6.54
CA ASP A 183 18.36 4.48 7.04
C ASP A 183 19.71 3.90 7.48
N LYS A 184 19.71 2.74 8.15
CA LYS A 184 20.94 2.03 8.52
C LYS A 184 21.72 1.53 7.30
N LEU A 185 21.04 0.99 6.29
CA LEU A 185 21.68 0.56 5.05
C LEU A 185 22.37 1.73 4.33
N CYS A 186 21.69 2.87 4.20
CA CYS A 186 22.26 4.09 3.64
C CYS A 186 23.55 4.51 4.36
N GLN A 187 23.56 4.45 5.70
CA GLN A 187 24.74 4.77 6.51
C GLN A 187 25.87 3.74 6.33
N GLN A 188 25.54 2.45 6.27
CA GLN A 188 26.52 1.38 6.02
C GLN A 188 27.20 1.54 4.67
N VAL A 189 26.44 1.87 3.62
CA VAL A 189 26.98 2.07 2.28
C VAL A 189 27.93 3.26 2.23
N ILE A 190 27.63 4.37 2.92
CA ILE A 190 28.60 5.47 3.04
C ILE A 190 29.88 5.00 3.72
N ASN A 191 29.78 4.28 4.84
CA ASN A 191 30.97 3.82 5.57
C ASN A 191 31.85 2.89 4.73
N LEU A 192 31.26 2.18 3.76
CA LEU A 192 31.99 1.37 2.79
C LEU A 192 32.63 2.23 1.69
N CYS A 193 31.90 3.20 1.14
CA CYS A 193 32.38 4.07 0.06
C CYS A 193 33.34 5.18 0.54
N CYS A 194 33.32 5.53 1.82
CA CYS A 194 34.16 6.55 2.44
C CYS A 194 34.70 6.06 3.80
N PRO A 195 35.65 5.10 3.83
CA PRO A 195 36.01 4.39 5.06
C PRO A 195 36.54 5.25 6.20
N ARG A 196 37.16 6.41 5.94
CA ARG A 196 37.61 7.37 6.95
C ARG A 196 37.78 8.74 6.29
N VAL A 197 36.96 9.70 6.69
CA VAL A 197 37.25 11.13 6.47
C VAL A 197 37.90 11.59 7.77
N SER A 198 39.16 12.02 7.72
CA SER A 198 39.70 12.83 8.81
C SER A 198 39.03 14.20 8.73
N ASP A 199 38.79 14.88 9.87
CA ASP A 199 38.10 16.19 9.93
C ASP A 199 38.73 17.31 9.05
N ASN A 200 39.85 17.03 8.37
CA ASN A 200 40.60 17.95 7.52
C ASN A 200 40.48 17.68 6.01
N ASP A 201 39.85 16.60 5.54
CA ASP A 201 39.82 16.28 4.11
C ASP A 201 38.69 17.04 3.40
N THR A 202 39.01 17.65 2.25
CA THR A 202 38.03 18.47 1.50
C THR A 202 37.07 17.59 0.69
N PRO A 203 35.81 18.01 0.46
CA PRO A 203 34.83 17.24 -0.34
C PRO A 203 35.32 16.83 -1.74
N ARG A 204 36.28 17.59 -2.30
CA ARG A 204 36.92 17.29 -3.59
C ARG A 204 37.83 16.06 -3.55
N GLU A 205 38.48 15.78 -2.42
CA GLU A 205 39.36 14.62 -2.26
C GLU A 205 38.55 13.32 -2.14
N ILE A 206 37.37 13.37 -1.49
CA ILE A 206 36.44 12.24 -1.39
C ILE A 206 35.85 11.85 -2.75
N LEU A 207 35.44 12.84 -3.56
CA LEU A 207 34.96 12.59 -4.92
C LEU A 207 36.06 12.05 -5.84
N SER A 208 37.31 12.44 -5.62
CA SER A 208 38.44 11.93 -6.40
C SER A 208 38.73 10.45 -6.14
N LEU A 209 38.49 9.95 -4.92
CA LEU A 209 38.64 8.54 -4.57
C LEU A 209 37.59 7.67 -5.27
N LEU A 210 36.33 8.10 -5.30
CA LEU A 210 35.24 7.40 -6.00
C LEU A 210 35.40 7.36 -7.53
N CYS A 211 36.14 8.32 -8.10
CA CYS A 211 36.46 8.35 -9.53
C CYS A 211 37.60 7.40 -9.92
N THR A 212 38.35 6.85 -8.94
CA THR A 212 39.51 5.98 -9.20
C THR A 212 39.26 4.48 -9.00
N GLU A 213 38.08 4.09 -8.51
CA GLU A 213 37.75 2.69 -8.28
C GLU A 213 37.57 1.91 -9.59
N LYS A 214 38.18 0.72 -9.64
CA LYS A 214 38.09 -0.20 -10.79
C LYS A 214 36.65 -0.70 -10.94
N ASP A 215 36.27 -1.09 -12.16
CA ASP A 215 34.92 -1.62 -12.44
C ASP A 215 34.55 -2.86 -11.59
N SER A 216 35.54 -3.62 -11.10
CA SER A 216 35.35 -4.75 -10.18
C SER A 216 34.82 -4.35 -8.80
N ASP A 217 35.21 -3.17 -8.32
CA ASP A 217 34.86 -2.72 -6.97
C ASP A 217 33.43 -2.13 -7.00
N LYS A 218 33.09 -1.44 -8.10
CA LYS A 218 31.74 -0.92 -8.38
C LYS A 218 30.66 -2.01 -8.41
N SER A 219 30.92 -3.15 -9.05
CA SER A 219 29.96 -4.27 -9.07
C SER A 219 29.76 -4.85 -7.67
N PHE A 220 30.83 -4.99 -6.90
CA PHE A 220 30.77 -5.53 -5.53
C PHE A 220 29.88 -4.69 -4.60
N TYR A 221 30.00 -3.36 -4.64
CA TYR A 221 29.14 -2.49 -3.83
C TYR A 221 27.66 -2.63 -4.20
N MET A 222 27.37 -2.68 -5.51
CA MET A 222 26.00 -2.80 -5.98
C MET A 222 25.38 -4.16 -5.66
N ASP A 223 26.15 -5.25 -5.77
CA ASP A 223 25.72 -6.59 -5.37
C ASP A 223 25.42 -6.65 -3.86
N ASN A 224 26.24 -5.98 -3.03
CA ASN A 224 26.01 -5.88 -1.60
C ASN A 224 24.74 -5.06 -1.28
N VAL A 225 24.53 -3.92 -1.95
CA VAL A 225 23.30 -3.13 -1.83
C VAL A 225 22.09 -3.96 -2.23
N GLU A 226 22.19 -4.68 -3.34
CA GLU A 226 21.11 -5.53 -3.82
C GLU A 226 20.77 -6.62 -2.82
N SER A 227 21.77 -7.34 -2.31
CA SER A 227 21.60 -8.40 -1.30
C SER A 227 20.92 -7.87 -0.03
N ASN A 228 21.42 -6.76 0.53
CA ASN A 228 20.84 -6.16 1.74
C ASN A 228 19.41 -5.66 1.52
N LEU A 229 19.12 -5.03 0.37
CA LEU A 229 17.76 -4.61 0.03
C LEU A 229 16.83 -5.82 -0.10
N SER A 230 17.29 -6.93 -0.68
CA SER A 230 16.51 -8.17 -0.74
C SER A 230 16.28 -8.80 0.63
N GLU A 231 17.13 -8.51 1.62
CA GLU A 231 16.91 -8.94 2.99
C GLU A 231 15.84 -8.10 3.71
N ILE A 232 15.90 -6.78 3.53
CA ILE A 232 14.98 -5.82 4.15
C ILE A 232 13.60 -5.88 3.51
N ILE A 233 13.53 -5.87 2.18
CA ILE A 233 12.31 -5.81 1.37
C ILE A 233 11.89 -7.23 1.00
N LYS A 234 11.03 -7.82 1.83
CA LYS A 234 10.44 -9.16 1.60
C LYS A 234 8.92 -9.07 1.72
N ASP A 235 8.18 -9.95 1.05
CA ASP A 235 6.74 -10.11 1.30
C ASP A 235 6.54 -10.42 2.80
N PRO A 236 5.78 -9.60 3.56
CA PRO A 236 4.72 -8.66 3.15
C PRO A 236 4.99 -7.18 3.42
N VAL A 237 6.19 -6.67 3.13
CA VAL A 237 6.50 -5.23 3.26
C VAL A 237 5.54 -4.41 2.39
N LEU A 238 4.92 -3.39 3.02
CA LEU A 238 3.94 -2.51 2.40
C LEU A 238 4.48 -1.10 2.21
N LEU A 239 3.96 -0.42 1.19
CA LEU A 239 4.16 1.00 1.00
C LEU A 239 3.14 1.78 1.86
N HIS A 240 3.60 2.37 2.96
CA HIS A 240 2.72 3.00 3.94
C HIS A 240 2.35 4.46 3.57
N GLN A 241 3.26 5.22 2.94
CA GLN A 241 3.05 6.64 2.61
C GLN A 241 3.34 6.88 1.12
N PRO A 242 2.51 6.33 0.22
CA PRO A 242 2.72 6.42 -1.22
C PRO A 242 2.70 7.87 -1.74
N ASP A 243 1.83 8.72 -1.19
CA ASP A 243 1.68 10.11 -1.64
C ASP A 243 3.00 10.92 -1.54
N PHE A 244 3.89 10.56 -0.61
CA PHE A 244 5.17 11.25 -0.40
C PHE A 244 6.29 10.75 -1.33
N VAL A 245 6.09 9.64 -2.05
CA VAL A 245 7.11 9.10 -2.98
C VAL A 245 7.45 10.09 -4.09
N SER A 246 6.46 10.86 -4.58
CA SER A 246 6.68 11.93 -5.56
C SER A 246 7.74 12.93 -5.07
N THR A 247 7.62 13.38 -3.83
CA THR A 247 8.60 14.25 -3.17
C THR A 247 9.98 13.60 -3.04
N VAL A 248 10.05 12.30 -2.73
CA VAL A 248 11.33 11.57 -2.70
C VAL A 248 12.00 11.58 -4.07
N ILE A 249 11.22 11.37 -5.14
CA ILE A 249 11.72 11.44 -6.52
C ILE A 249 12.13 12.86 -6.91
N ASP A 250 11.43 13.89 -6.46
CA ASP A 250 11.81 15.29 -6.71
C ASP A 250 13.16 15.63 -6.06
N PHE A 251 13.37 15.22 -4.82
CA PHE A 251 14.68 15.34 -4.16
C PHE A 251 15.76 14.53 -4.89
N TRP A 252 15.44 13.30 -5.31
CA TRP A 252 16.37 12.43 -6.05
C TRP A 252 16.75 13.01 -7.42
N LYS A 253 15.80 13.67 -8.09
CA LYS A 253 16.05 14.38 -9.34
C LYS A 253 16.99 15.56 -9.14
N ALA A 254 16.91 16.25 -8.00
CA ALA A 254 17.76 17.39 -7.66
C ALA A 254 19.21 17.02 -7.30
N ILE A 255 19.54 15.72 -7.14
CA ILE A 255 20.92 15.27 -6.90
C ILE A 255 21.82 15.72 -8.06
N THR A 256 22.90 16.41 -7.73
CA THR A 256 23.92 16.81 -8.71
C THR A 256 24.74 15.60 -9.13
N ARG A 257 24.68 15.27 -10.43
CA ARG A 257 25.38 14.12 -11.02
C ARG A 257 26.57 14.57 -11.86
N THR A 258 27.69 13.86 -11.75
CA THR A 258 28.74 13.90 -12.78
C THR A 258 28.58 12.65 -13.64
N LYS A 259 28.45 12.82 -14.97
CA LYS A 259 28.06 11.73 -15.91
C LYS A 259 28.91 10.44 -15.84
N ALA A 260 30.10 10.49 -15.23
CA ALA A 260 31.03 9.38 -15.10
C ALA A 260 31.02 8.68 -13.72
N SER A 261 30.39 9.25 -12.69
CA SER A 261 30.42 8.68 -11.33
C SER A 261 29.14 7.93 -10.97
N ILE A 262 29.29 6.85 -10.21
CA ILE A 262 28.16 6.14 -9.60
C ILE A 262 27.84 6.87 -8.31
N ASN A 263 26.60 7.35 -8.17
CA ASN A 263 26.08 7.78 -6.88
C ASN A 263 25.37 6.59 -6.22
N PRO A 264 25.95 5.97 -5.16
CA PRO A 264 25.37 4.79 -4.54
C PRO A 264 24.03 5.09 -3.85
N VAL A 265 23.89 6.28 -3.25
CA VAL A 265 22.66 6.70 -2.57
C VAL A 265 21.51 6.88 -3.57
N ALA A 266 21.79 7.54 -4.70
CA ALA A 266 20.81 7.70 -5.77
C ALA A 266 20.31 6.35 -6.30
N ASN A 267 21.19 5.35 -6.39
CA ASN A 267 20.80 4.00 -6.78
C ASN A 267 19.98 3.28 -5.71
N ILE A 268 20.32 3.42 -4.42
CA ILE A 268 19.52 2.86 -3.32
C ILE A 268 18.07 3.34 -3.40
N VAL A 269 17.83 4.62 -3.71
CA VAL A 269 16.48 5.17 -3.85
C VAL A 269 15.69 4.42 -4.92
N ILE A 270 16.22 4.36 -6.15
CA ILE A 270 15.52 3.71 -7.27
C ILE A 270 15.39 2.21 -7.06
N MET A 271 16.44 1.54 -6.58
CA MET A 271 16.39 0.09 -6.30
C MET A 271 15.40 -0.24 -5.20
N THR A 272 15.27 0.60 -4.16
CA THR A 272 14.28 0.42 -3.09
C THR A 272 12.86 0.51 -3.65
N LEU A 273 12.56 1.55 -4.42
CA LEU A 273 11.24 1.76 -5.03
C LEU A 273 10.91 0.71 -6.09
N TYR A 274 11.91 0.27 -6.86
CA TYR A 274 11.75 -0.83 -7.80
C TYR A 274 11.47 -2.15 -7.07
N LYS A 275 12.26 -2.50 -6.05
CA LYS A 275 12.06 -3.75 -5.31
C LYS A 275 10.73 -3.80 -4.58
N ILE A 276 10.29 -2.71 -3.94
CA ILE A 276 8.98 -2.68 -3.29
C ILE A 276 7.83 -2.86 -4.30
N SER A 277 7.99 -2.35 -5.53
CA SER A 277 7.03 -2.56 -6.62
C SER A 277 6.95 -4.01 -7.11
N LEU A 278 7.98 -4.82 -6.86
CA LEU A 278 7.99 -6.25 -7.19
C LEU A 278 7.42 -7.13 -6.07
N VAL A 279 7.26 -6.61 -4.85
CA VAL A 279 6.75 -7.39 -3.69
C VAL A 279 5.27 -7.74 -3.85
N SER A 280 4.45 -6.79 -4.28
CA SER A 280 3.00 -6.99 -4.42
C SER A 280 2.41 -6.05 -5.47
N THR A 281 1.34 -6.51 -6.12
CA THR A 281 0.54 -5.69 -7.04
C THR A 281 -0.06 -4.47 -6.32
N HIS A 282 -0.35 -4.59 -5.01
CA HIS A 282 -0.77 -3.45 -4.19
C HIS A 282 0.28 -2.35 -4.18
N ASN A 283 1.53 -2.66 -3.81
CA ASN A 283 2.61 -1.68 -3.78
C ASN A 283 2.89 -1.09 -5.16
N LEU A 284 2.91 -1.93 -6.21
CA LEU A 284 3.07 -1.47 -7.59
C LEU A 284 1.99 -0.44 -7.97
N LYS A 285 0.73 -0.73 -7.64
CA LYS A 285 -0.39 0.17 -7.92
C LYS A 285 -0.32 1.46 -7.11
N GLU A 286 0.05 1.38 -5.83
CA GLU A 286 0.22 2.58 -5.01
C GLU A 286 1.36 3.47 -5.53
N LEU A 287 2.49 2.90 -5.98
CA LEU A 287 3.56 3.65 -6.65
C LEU A 287 3.09 4.25 -7.97
N HIS A 288 2.40 3.48 -8.81
CA HIS A 288 1.88 3.95 -10.10
C HIS A 288 0.96 5.17 -9.94
N LYS A 289 0.08 5.17 -8.93
CA LYS A 289 -0.81 6.30 -8.64
C LYS A 289 -0.10 7.61 -8.32
N THR A 290 1.18 7.56 -7.93
CA THR A 290 1.95 8.77 -7.60
C THR A 290 2.35 9.58 -8.84
N GLY A 291 2.22 9.01 -10.05
CA GLY A 291 2.57 9.68 -11.31
C GLY A 291 4.09 9.79 -11.55
N ILE A 292 4.92 9.10 -10.76
CA ILE A 292 6.39 9.15 -10.91
C ILE A 292 6.87 8.67 -12.28
N LEU A 293 6.09 7.85 -13.00
CA LEU A 293 6.42 7.40 -14.35
C LEU A 293 6.70 8.59 -15.28
N SER A 294 5.85 9.62 -15.26
CA SER A 294 5.98 10.82 -16.08
C SER A 294 7.28 11.59 -15.80
N THR A 295 7.76 11.56 -14.56
CA THR A 295 9.04 12.17 -14.17
C THR A 295 10.24 11.33 -14.62
N LEU A 296 10.14 10.00 -14.58
CA LEU A 296 11.25 9.10 -14.87
C LEU A 296 11.46 8.87 -16.38
N LEU A 297 10.42 8.94 -17.20
CA LEU A 297 10.50 8.70 -18.65
C LEU A 297 11.47 9.67 -19.38
N PRO A 298 11.39 11.00 -19.20
CA PRO A 298 12.37 11.94 -19.76
C PRO A 298 13.79 11.66 -19.27
N LEU A 299 13.95 11.42 -17.96
CA LEU A 299 15.24 11.11 -17.36
C LEU A 299 15.87 9.83 -17.93
N THR A 300 15.07 8.88 -18.40
CA THR A 300 15.56 7.63 -18.98
C THR A 300 15.93 7.79 -20.45
N PHE A 301 15.05 8.40 -21.25
CA PHE A 301 15.13 8.32 -22.70
C PHE A 301 15.64 9.58 -23.42
N ASP A 302 15.72 10.72 -22.73
CA ASP A 302 16.29 11.93 -23.33
C ASP A 302 17.79 11.79 -23.59
N ILE A 303 18.26 12.45 -24.66
CA ILE A 303 19.67 12.45 -25.09
C ILE A 303 20.56 13.09 -24.01
N ASP A 304 20.05 14.14 -23.37
CA ASP A 304 20.77 14.92 -22.36
C ASP A 304 20.52 14.42 -20.93
N SER A 305 20.12 13.14 -20.78
CA SER A 305 19.87 12.53 -19.47
C SER A 305 21.07 12.74 -18.51
N PRO A 306 20.81 13.16 -17.26
CA PRO A 306 21.84 13.32 -16.24
C PRO A 306 22.25 11.99 -15.59
N LEU A 307 21.54 10.89 -15.87
CA LEU A 307 21.72 9.60 -15.20
C LEU A 307 22.99 8.89 -15.68
N GLY A 308 23.73 8.30 -14.74
CA GLY A 308 24.82 7.37 -15.06
C GLY A 308 24.29 6.08 -15.70
N SER A 309 25.16 5.30 -16.35
CA SER A 309 24.76 4.06 -17.05
C SER A 309 24.04 3.04 -16.15
N TYR A 310 24.56 2.80 -14.95
CA TYR A 310 23.98 1.87 -13.98
C TYR A 310 22.64 2.37 -13.41
N GLU A 311 22.58 3.66 -13.06
CA GLU A 311 21.34 4.31 -12.58
C GLU A 311 20.25 4.26 -13.66
N LYS A 312 20.60 4.52 -14.92
CA LYS A 312 19.69 4.46 -16.05
C LYS A 312 19.09 3.07 -16.25
N ILE A 313 19.87 2.00 -16.11
CA ILE A 313 19.37 0.62 -16.21
C ILE A 313 18.31 0.35 -15.12
N ASN A 314 18.57 0.77 -13.88
CA ASN A 314 17.63 0.58 -12.77
C ASN A 314 16.35 1.42 -12.96
N VAL A 315 16.47 2.67 -13.42
CA VAL A 315 15.32 3.52 -13.70
C VAL A 315 14.50 2.95 -14.86
N GLU A 316 15.14 2.47 -15.92
CA GLU A 316 14.44 1.83 -17.04
C GLU A 316 13.68 0.58 -16.59
N ALA A 317 14.30 -0.30 -15.80
CA ALA A 317 13.64 -1.47 -15.23
C ALA A 317 12.44 -1.08 -14.34
N PHE A 318 12.58 -0.01 -13.57
CA PHE A 318 11.48 0.51 -12.76
C PHE A 318 10.34 1.06 -13.62
N CYS A 319 10.65 1.84 -14.65
CA CYS A 319 9.68 2.31 -15.64
C CYS A 319 8.93 1.16 -16.31
N LYS A 320 9.63 0.06 -16.66
CA LYS A 320 9.01 -1.14 -17.26
C LYS A 320 8.00 -1.78 -16.31
N ASN A 321 8.32 -1.84 -15.01
CA ASN A 321 7.37 -2.38 -14.05
C ASN A 321 6.17 -1.44 -13.84
N LEU A 322 6.39 -0.12 -13.74
CA LEU A 322 5.30 0.86 -13.57
C LEU A 322 4.34 0.87 -14.77
N ILE A 323 4.87 0.88 -16.00
CA ILE A 323 4.04 0.96 -17.21
C ILE A 323 3.20 -0.31 -17.43
N SER A 324 3.56 -1.44 -16.81
CA SER A 324 2.76 -2.68 -16.87
C SER A 324 1.35 -2.52 -16.28
N VAL A 325 1.14 -1.51 -15.41
CA VAL A 325 -0.18 -1.14 -14.87
C VAL A 325 -0.96 -0.24 -15.85
N GLY A 326 -0.26 0.38 -16.80
CA GLY A 326 -0.78 1.35 -17.74
C GLY A 326 -0.09 2.71 -17.60
N ILE A 327 -0.68 3.74 -18.22
CA ILE A 327 -0.15 5.10 -18.26
C ILE A 327 -1.07 6.02 -17.45
N ASN A 328 -0.48 6.93 -16.66
CA ASN A 328 -1.22 7.90 -15.84
C ASN A 328 -1.69 9.12 -16.64
N ASP A 329 -0.84 9.65 -17.52
CA ASP A 329 -1.10 10.83 -18.34
C ASP A 329 -0.88 10.52 -19.83
N LEU A 330 -1.80 10.98 -20.69
CA LEU A 330 -1.67 10.84 -22.13
C LEU A 330 -0.42 11.54 -22.69
N SER A 331 0.09 12.57 -21.99
CA SER A 331 1.35 13.22 -22.35
C SER A 331 2.54 12.26 -22.38
N ASP A 332 2.54 11.23 -21.52
CA ASP A 332 3.62 10.24 -21.47
C ASP A 332 3.61 9.36 -22.72
N THR A 333 2.43 9.06 -23.24
CA THR A 333 2.26 8.31 -24.50
C THR A 333 2.74 9.16 -25.67
N GLU A 334 2.34 10.43 -25.69
CA GLU A 334 2.78 11.39 -26.71
C GLU A 334 4.31 11.52 -26.70
N TYR A 335 4.92 11.66 -25.53
CA TYR A 335 6.37 11.70 -25.34
C TYR A 335 7.05 10.45 -25.91
N LEU A 336 6.57 9.25 -25.56
CA LEU A 336 7.17 7.99 -26.03
C LEU A 336 7.08 7.83 -27.55
N ILE A 337 5.96 8.23 -28.17
CA ILE A 337 5.76 8.15 -29.62
C ILE A 337 6.62 9.18 -30.36
N GLN A 338 6.77 10.39 -29.82
CA GLN A 338 7.54 11.47 -30.45
C GLN A 338 9.05 11.37 -30.20
N SER A 339 9.47 10.56 -29.22
CA SER A 339 10.88 10.40 -28.89
C SER A 339 11.67 9.82 -30.07
N LYS A 340 12.83 10.42 -30.36
CA LYS A 340 13.77 9.94 -31.40
C LYS A 340 14.69 8.83 -30.90
N SER A 341 14.57 8.45 -29.62
CA SER A 341 15.40 7.42 -29.00
C SER A 341 14.92 6.03 -29.42
N SER A 342 15.80 5.20 -29.97
CA SER A 342 15.49 3.79 -30.26
C SER A 342 15.11 3.03 -28.99
N GLY A 343 15.67 3.42 -27.83
CA GLY A 343 15.32 2.85 -26.53
C GLY A 343 13.87 3.16 -26.13
N ALA A 344 13.36 4.37 -26.42
CA ALA A 344 11.97 4.72 -26.13
C ALA A 344 10.99 3.92 -27.00
N ALA A 345 11.31 3.73 -28.27
CA ALA A 345 10.50 2.93 -29.18
C ALA A 345 10.45 1.44 -28.76
N GLN A 346 11.60 0.87 -28.40
CA GLN A 346 11.68 -0.50 -27.88
C GLN A 346 10.91 -0.65 -26.56
N PHE A 347 11.07 0.31 -25.65
CA PHE A 347 10.33 0.35 -24.38
C PHE A 347 8.82 0.42 -24.61
N LEU A 348 8.34 1.25 -25.54
CA LEU A 348 6.93 1.34 -25.89
C LEU A 348 6.38 0.02 -26.43
N LEU A 349 7.14 -0.66 -27.30
CA LEU A 349 6.75 -1.98 -27.82
C LEU A 349 6.62 -3.01 -26.68
N GLU A 350 7.62 -3.09 -25.80
CA GLU A 350 7.58 -3.98 -24.62
C GLU A 350 6.41 -3.66 -23.69
N ALA A 351 6.11 -2.37 -23.50
CA ALA A 351 4.96 -1.94 -22.70
C ALA A 351 3.63 -2.40 -23.31
N LEU A 352 3.45 -2.24 -24.63
CA LEU A 352 2.25 -2.69 -25.34
C LEU A 352 2.06 -4.20 -25.23
N ASP A 353 3.12 -4.99 -25.36
CA ASP A 353 3.06 -6.45 -25.20
C ASP A 353 2.67 -6.85 -23.78
N SER A 354 3.25 -6.18 -22.77
CA SER A 354 2.93 -6.45 -21.35
C SER A 354 1.49 -6.04 -20.96
N SER A 355 0.90 -5.10 -21.67
CA SER A 355 -0.44 -4.56 -21.39
C SER A 355 -1.59 -5.48 -21.79
N GLN A 356 -1.33 -6.60 -22.47
CA GLN A 356 -2.35 -7.53 -22.96
C GLN A 356 -3.02 -8.39 -21.87
N THR A 357 -2.79 -8.06 -20.59
CA THR A 357 -3.43 -8.78 -19.47
C THR A 357 -4.87 -8.31 -19.28
N PRO A 358 -5.82 -9.22 -18.97
CA PRO A 358 -7.21 -8.84 -18.78
C PRO A 358 -7.37 -7.95 -17.54
N PRO A 359 -8.26 -6.95 -17.56
CA PRO A 359 -8.52 -6.14 -16.37
C PRO A 359 -9.09 -7.01 -15.25
N PHE A 360 -8.54 -6.87 -14.04
CA PHE A 360 -8.93 -7.68 -12.90
C PHE A 360 -9.07 -6.87 -11.61
N ILE A 361 -9.80 -7.46 -10.65
CA ILE A 361 -9.89 -7.04 -9.26
C ILE A 361 -9.15 -8.08 -8.43
N GLN A 362 -8.12 -7.65 -7.71
CA GLN A 362 -7.39 -8.53 -6.79
C GLN A 362 -7.95 -8.45 -5.38
N PHE A 363 -8.16 -9.62 -4.78
CA PHE A 363 -8.49 -9.83 -3.38
C PHE A 363 -7.21 -10.24 -2.65
N ASP A 364 -6.59 -9.28 -1.98
CA ASP A 364 -5.37 -9.49 -1.19
C ASP A 364 -5.71 -9.54 0.30
N LEU A 365 -5.69 -10.75 0.88
CA LEU A 365 -5.98 -10.94 2.30
C LEU A 365 -4.77 -10.58 3.18
N SER A 366 -3.57 -10.41 2.63
CA SER A 366 -2.38 -10.04 3.42
C SER A 366 -2.41 -8.64 3.99
N LEU A 367 -3.28 -7.78 3.48
CA LEU A 367 -3.42 -6.43 4.00
C LEU A 367 -4.18 -6.39 5.33
N ASN A 368 -5.27 -7.15 5.45
CA ASN A 368 -6.21 -7.02 6.58
C ASN A 368 -6.73 -8.35 7.14
N GLY A 369 -6.37 -9.48 6.53
CA GLY A 369 -6.99 -10.79 6.75
C GLY A 369 -8.31 -11.01 6.01
N TYR A 370 -8.84 -9.99 5.34
CA TYR A 370 -10.09 -10.04 4.58
C TYR A 370 -10.04 -9.10 3.38
N ALA A 371 -10.73 -9.47 2.31
CA ALA A 371 -10.91 -8.65 1.12
C ALA A 371 -12.15 -9.15 0.37
N SER A 372 -13.16 -8.30 0.23
CA SER A 372 -14.44 -8.68 -0.37
C SER A 372 -15.10 -7.54 -1.15
N ILE A 373 -15.92 -7.93 -2.13
CA ILE A 373 -16.98 -7.08 -2.70
C ILE A 373 -18.30 -7.66 -2.20
N GLU A 374 -19.10 -6.84 -1.53
CA GLU A 374 -20.34 -7.28 -0.88
C GLU A 374 -21.54 -6.50 -1.43
N LEU A 375 -22.54 -7.25 -1.87
CA LEU A 375 -23.82 -6.76 -2.35
C LEU A 375 -24.89 -7.12 -1.32
N PRO A 376 -25.56 -6.14 -0.69
CA PRO A 376 -26.55 -6.41 0.35
C PRO A 376 -27.81 -7.11 -0.17
N ASN A 377 -27.99 -7.16 -1.49
CA ASN A 377 -29.08 -7.87 -2.14
C ASN A 377 -28.68 -8.22 -3.59
N LEU A 378 -28.91 -9.46 -4.03
CA LEU A 378 -28.71 -9.87 -5.43
C LEU A 378 -29.68 -9.17 -6.42
N GLY A 379 -30.74 -8.52 -5.92
CA GLY A 379 -31.71 -7.75 -6.72
C GLY A 379 -32.69 -8.62 -7.50
N ARG A 380 -32.59 -9.95 -7.38
CA ARG A 380 -33.49 -10.95 -7.98
C ARG A 380 -33.71 -12.09 -6.98
N CYS A 381 -34.78 -12.86 -7.16
CA CYS A 381 -35.04 -14.04 -6.34
C CYS A 381 -33.89 -15.05 -6.48
N PHE A 382 -33.28 -15.42 -5.36
CA PHE A 382 -32.30 -16.48 -5.27
C PHE A 382 -32.70 -17.45 -4.15
N PRO A 383 -32.59 -18.78 -4.37
CA PRO A 383 -32.23 -19.41 -5.63
C PRO A 383 -33.32 -19.19 -6.70
N PRO A 384 -33.01 -19.42 -7.99
CA PRO A 384 -33.96 -19.22 -9.07
C PRO A 384 -35.31 -19.93 -8.83
N PRO A 385 -36.43 -19.29 -9.20
CA PRO A 385 -37.76 -19.86 -9.06
C PRO A 385 -37.91 -21.21 -9.78
N PRO A 386 -38.90 -22.05 -9.41
CA PRO A 386 -39.00 -23.44 -9.88
C PRO A 386 -39.12 -23.62 -11.41
N ASN A 387 -39.58 -22.59 -12.13
CA ASN A 387 -39.67 -22.59 -13.59
C ASN A 387 -38.31 -22.41 -14.28
N ILE A 388 -37.29 -21.91 -13.58
CA ILE A 388 -35.94 -21.69 -14.09
C ILE A 388 -35.07 -22.93 -13.77
N PRO A 389 -34.29 -23.45 -14.73
CA PRO A 389 -33.61 -24.75 -14.61
C PRO A 389 -32.43 -24.75 -13.64
N GLY A 390 -31.99 -23.62 -13.10
CA GLY A 390 -30.81 -23.55 -12.25
C GLY A 390 -30.14 -22.19 -12.26
N TYR A 391 -28.92 -22.15 -11.73
CA TYR A 391 -28.03 -20.99 -11.83
C TYR A 391 -26.64 -21.45 -12.27
N SER A 392 -25.86 -20.49 -12.76
CA SER A 392 -24.44 -20.70 -13.05
C SER A 392 -23.61 -19.63 -12.37
N LEU A 393 -22.44 -20.02 -11.85
CA LEU A 393 -21.37 -19.12 -11.45
C LEU A 393 -20.26 -19.24 -12.50
N VAL A 394 -19.86 -18.13 -13.10
CA VAL A 394 -18.77 -18.09 -14.10
C VAL A 394 -17.78 -17.03 -13.68
N VAL A 395 -16.50 -17.39 -13.66
CA VAL A 395 -15.43 -16.50 -13.19
C VAL A 395 -14.13 -16.81 -13.92
N TRP A 396 -13.42 -15.76 -14.33
CA TRP A 396 -11.99 -15.84 -14.58
C TRP A 396 -11.26 -15.60 -13.26
N MET A 397 -10.49 -16.59 -12.81
CA MET A 397 -9.72 -16.48 -11.59
C MET A 397 -8.25 -16.80 -11.80
N TYR A 398 -7.41 -16.06 -11.10
CA TYR A 398 -5.98 -16.28 -11.02
C TYR A 398 -5.58 -16.30 -9.56
N VAL A 399 -5.01 -17.40 -9.08
CA VAL A 399 -4.51 -17.43 -7.69
C VAL A 399 -3.06 -17.03 -7.71
N ASP A 400 -2.75 -15.87 -7.11
CA ASP A 400 -1.36 -15.40 -6.97
C ASP A 400 -0.61 -16.27 -5.95
N ARG A 401 -1.26 -16.54 -4.81
CA ARG A 401 -0.70 -17.30 -3.69
C ARG A 401 -1.81 -17.93 -2.85
N PHE A 402 -1.67 -19.22 -2.54
CA PHE A 402 -2.49 -19.91 -1.55
C PHE A 402 -1.95 -19.69 -0.14
N ASP A 403 -2.84 -19.79 0.84
CA ASP A 403 -2.47 -19.86 2.25
C ASP A 403 -2.69 -21.29 2.77
N PRO A 404 -1.68 -21.93 3.38
CA PRO A 404 -1.83 -23.29 3.90
C PRO A 404 -2.76 -23.38 5.13
N LYS A 405 -3.05 -22.26 5.79
CA LYS A 405 -3.88 -22.22 7.01
C LYS A 405 -5.36 -22.09 6.70
N ILE A 406 -5.72 -21.37 5.62
CA ILE A 406 -7.11 -21.00 5.33
C ILE A 406 -7.55 -21.36 3.90
N HIS A 407 -8.84 -21.56 3.71
CA HIS A 407 -9.44 -21.74 2.39
C HIS A 407 -9.48 -20.42 1.60
N THR A 408 -9.33 -20.51 0.28
CA THR A 408 -9.48 -19.33 -0.61
C THR A 408 -10.95 -19.19 -1.00
N THR A 409 -11.67 -18.27 -0.37
CA THR A 409 -13.09 -18.03 -0.66
C THR A 409 -13.25 -17.24 -1.95
N ILE A 410 -14.09 -17.74 -2.85
CA ILE A 410 -14.33 -17.12 -4.16
C ILE A 410 -15.65 -16.36 -4.15
N PHE A 411 -16.74 -17.03 -3.76
CA PHE A 411 -18.09 -16.50 -3.87
C PHE A 411 -18.97 -17.04 -2.75
N GLY A 412 -19.89 -16.21 -2.25
CA GLY A 412 -20.95 -16.66 -1.36
C GLY A 412 -22.27 -15.95 -1.62
N ALA A 413 -23.37 -16.65 -1.38
CA ALA A 413 -24.72 -16.11 -1.41
C ALA A 413 -25.53 -16.68 -0.24
N PHE A 414 -26.07 -15.82 0.62
CA PHE A 414 -26.80 -16.27 1.81
C PHE A 414 -27.90 -15.30 2.22
N ASP A 415 -28.92 -15.81 2.90
CA ASP A 415 -29.91 -14.98 3.59
C ASP A 415 -29.58 -14.83 5.09
N SER A 416 -30.21 -13.88 5.78
CA SER A 416 -29.94 -13.61 7.20
C SER A 416 -30.17 -14.80 8.13
N SER A 417 -31.06 -15.76 7.79
CA SER A 417 -31.26 -16.99 8.57
C SER A 417 -30.36 -18.16 8.11
N GLN A 418 -29.48 -17.94 7.12
CA GLN A 418 -28.62 -18.96 6.51
C GLN A 418 -29.39 -20.19 6.01
N THR A 419 -30.67 -20.03 5.71
CA THR A 419 -31.52 -21.09 5.16
C THR A 419 -31.27 -21.24 3.67
N CYS A 420 -31.21 -20.11 2.96
CA CYS A 420 -30.59 -20.02 1.66
C CYS A 420 -29.10 -19.78 1.85
N PHE A 421 -28.26 -20.71 1.39
CA PHE A 421 -26.82 -20.63 1.55
C PHE A 421 -26.11 -21.28 0.37
N VAL A 422 -25.13 -20.58 -0.19
CA VAL A 422 -24.18 -21.09 -1.19
C VAL A 422 -22.81 -20.51 -0.86
N LEU A 423 -21.79 -21.34 -0.83
CA LEU A 423 -20.40 -20.91 -0.67
C LEU A 423 -19.51 -21.71 -1.63
N ALA A 424 -18.67 -21.00 -2.37
CA ALA A 424 -17.72 -21.53 -3.33
C ALA A 424 -16.31 -21.11 -2.92
N TYR A 425 -15.42 -22.08 -2.76
CA TYR A 425 -14.06 -21.85 -2.30
C TYR A 425 -13.08 -22.91 -2.80
N LEU A 426 -11.79 -22.59 -2.78
CA LEU A 426 -10.71 -23.55 -3.01
C LEU A 426 -10.21 -24.07 -1.66
N GLU A 427 -10.12 -25.39 -1.55
CA GLU A 427 -9.61 -26.04 -0.35
C GLU A 427 -8.12 -25.75 -0.16
N LYS A 428 -7.69 -25.56 1.09
CA LYS A 428 -6.33 -25.09 1.41
C LYS A 428 -5.25 -26.14 1.17
N ASP A 429 -5.58 -27.43 1.39
CA ASP A 429 -4.60 -28.52 1.29
C ASP A 429 -4.58 -29.11 -0.12
N SER A 430 -5.76 -29.29 -0.71
CA SER A 430 -5.90 -29.99 -2.00
C SER A 430 -6.05 -29.06 -3.20
N HIS A 431 -6.27 -27.76 -2.96
CA HIS A 431 -6.60 -26.75 -3.98
C HIS A 431 -7.74 -27.17 -4.92
N ASN A 432 -8.60 -28.08 -4.46
CA ASN A 432 -9.78 -28.52 -5.18
C ASN A 432 -10.91 -27.50 -4.99
N PHE A 433 -11.78 -27.41 -5.99
CA PHE A 433 -12.97 -26.60 -5.88
C PHE A 433 -14.00 -27.27 -4.96
N ILE A 434 -14.56 -26.51 -4.02
CA ILE A 434 -15.64 -26.96 -3.16
C ILE A 434 -16.85 -26.04 -3.32
N LEU A 435 -18.02 -26.65 -3.48
CA LEU A 435 -19.31 -25.98 -3.45
C LEU A 435 -20.12 -26.48 -2.25
N GLN A 436 -20.47 -25.57 -1.36
CA GLN A 436 -21.35 -25.80 -0.22
C GLN A 436 -22.70 -25.14 -0.46
N THR A 437 -23.80 -25.85 -0.19
CA THR A 437 -25.17 -25.35 -0.47
C THR A 437 -26.08 -25.41 0.76
N SER A 438 -25.55 -25.84 1.90
CA SER A 438 -26.26 -25.88 3.18
C SER A 438 -25.26 -25.81 4.33
N VAL A 439 -25.71 -25.29 5.47
CA VAL A 439 -24.95 -25.32 6.73
C VAL A 439 -25.41 -26.47 7.63
N THR A 440 -26.67 -26.91 7.50
CA THR A 440 -27.33 -27.86 8.41
C THR A 440 -27.46 -29.28 7.85
N SER A 441 -27.21 -29.47 6.55
CA SER A 441 -27.33 -30.77 5.88
C SER A 441 -26.22 -31.74 6.32
N PRO A 442 -26.49 -33.06 6.38
CA PRO A 442 -25.47 -34.07 6.68
C PRO A 442 -24.39 -34.19 5.59
N LYS A 443 -24.68 -33.74 4.36
CA LYS A 443 -23.72 -33.62 3.26
C LYS A 443 -23.80 -32.20 2.68
N PRO A 444 -23.23 -31.21 3.40
CA PRO A 444 -23.44 -29.81 3.10
C PRO A 444 -22.66 -29.33 1.87
N SER A 445 -21.56 -30.01 1.54
CA SER A 445 -20.63 -29.62 0.49
C SER A 445 -20.26 -30.76 -0.45
N VAL A 446 -19.83 -30.36 -1.64
CA VAL A 446 -19.36 -31.24 -2.71
C VAL A 446 -17.98 -30.76 -3.15
N ARG A 447 -17.04 -31.69 -3.24
CA ARG A 447 -15.67 -31.45 -3.71
C ARG A 447 -15.51 -32.02 -5.12
N PHE A 448 -14.98 -31.21 -6.03
CA PHE A 448 -14.57 -31.65 -7.35
C PHE A 448 -13.12 -32.11 -7.28
N LYS A 449 -12.85 -33.38 -7.59
CA LYS A 449 -11.53 -34.01 -7.40
C LYS A 449 -10.74 -34.15 -8.70
N SER A 450 -11.38 -33.92 -9.84
CA SER A 450 -10.77 -34.12 -11.16
C SER A 450 -9.79 -33.01 -11.56
N ILE A 451 -9.70 -31.91 -10.81
CA ILE A 451 -8.78 -30.80 -11.10
C ILE A 451 -8.23 -30.16 -9.82
N VAL A 452 -6.94 -29.86 -9.85
CA VAL A 452 -6.22 -29.13 -8.79
C VAL A 452 -5.81 -27.77 -9.35
N PHE A 453 -6.27 -26.70 -8.70
CA PHE A 453 -5.91 -25.34 -9.09
C PHE A 453 -4.48 -25.01 -8.66
N ARG A 454 -3.75 -24.31 -9.53
CA ARG A 454 -2.35 -23.94 -9.31
C ARG A 454 -2.20 -22.43 -9.21
N GLU A 455 -1.19 -22.02 -8.46
CA GLU A 455 -0.79 -20.62 -8.41
C GLU A 455 -0.28 -20.16 -9.79
N ARG A 456 -0.37 -18.86 -10.01
CA ARG A 456 0.17 -18.16 -11.17
C ARG A 456 -0.38 -18.60 -12.53
N LYS A 457 -1.62 -19.09 -12.56
CA LYS A 457 -2.32 -19.48 -13.77
C LYS A 457 -3.74 -18.92 -13.79
N TRP A 458 -4.15 -18.36 -14.93
CA TRP A 458 -5.54 -17.98 -15.20
C TRP A 458 -6.37 -19.22 -15.50
N TYR A 459 -7.55 -19.28 -14.91
CA TYR A 459 -8.55 -20.31 -15.14
C TYR A 459 -9.90 -19.67 -15.44
N HIS A 460 -10.58 -20.17 -16.47
CA HIS A 460 -11.99 -19.86 -16.70
C HIS A 460 -12.84 -20.95 -16.05
N VAL A 461 -13.45 -20.65 -14.90
CA VAL A 461 -14.23 -21.60 -14.12
C VAL A 461 -15.71 -21.33 -14.30
N ALA A 462 -16.47 -22.35 -14.72
CA ALA A 462 -17.92 -22.29 -14.80
C ALA A 462 -18.56 -23.45 -14.03
N ILE A 463 -19.46 -23.09 -13.12
CA ILE A 463 -20.23 -24.03 -12.30
C ILE A 463 -21.68 -23.90 -12.67
N VAL A 464 -22.27 -25.01 -13.11
CA VAL A 464 -23.68 -25.07 -13.52
C VAL A 464 -24.43 -25.94 -12.53
N HIS A 465 -25.23 -25.32 -11.66
CA HIS A 465 -26.07 -26.03 -10.71
C HIS A 465 -27.49 -26.14 -11.25
N ARG A 466 -27.84 -27.32 -11.77
CA ARG A 466 -29.17 -27.59 -12.32
C ARG A 466 -30.11 -28.01 -11.21
N ARG A 467 -31.24 -27.30 -11.11
CA ARG A 467 -32.38 -27.67 -10.27
C ARG A 467 -33.05 -28.89 -10.89
N HIS A 468 -33.24 -29.93 -10.09
CA HIS A 468 -33.99 -31.09 -10.53
C HIS A 468 -35.50 -30.90 -10.35
N ARG A 469 -36.30 -31.46 -11.28
CA ARG A 469 -37.78 -31.35 -11.28
C ARG A 469 -38.49 -32.51 -10.59
N THR A 470 -37.80 -33.61 -10.28
CA THR A 470 -38.39 -34.83 -9.66
C THR A 470 -37.69 -35.19 -8.33
N MET A 471 -37.98 -36.38 -7.75
CA MET A 471 -37.43 -36.87 -6.47
C MET A 471 -35.91 -37.16 -6.47
N THR A 472 -35.17 -36.91 -7.56
CA THR A 472 -33.71 -37.16 -7.61
C THR A 472 -32.89 -35.92 -7.20
N ALA A 473 -31.69 -36.17 -6.66
CA ALA A 473 -30.78 -35.11 -6.22
C ALA A 473 -30.36 -34.21 -7.39
N SER A 474 -30.27 -32.90 -7.12
CA SER A 474 -29.75 -31.93 -8.08
C SER A 474 -28.29 -32.24 -8.45
N LYS A 475 -27.85 -31.77 -9.61
CA LYS A 475 -26.51 -32.04 -10.13
C LYS A 475 -25.79 -30.73 -10.39
N VAL A 476 -24.51 -30.72 -10.05
CA VAL A 476 -23.61 -29.61 -10.33
C VAL A 476 -22.53 -30.10 -11.28
N SER A 477 -22.33 -29.36 -12.36
CA SER A 477 -21.27 -29.60 -13.33
C SER A 477 -20.20 -28.52 -13.22
N LEU A 478 -18.94 -28.92 -13.20
CA LEU A 478 -17.77 -28.04 -13.25
C LEU A 478 -17.17 -28.08 -14.66
N TYR A 479 -16.94 -26.90 -15.21
CA TYR A 479 -16.19 -26.68 -16.44
C TYR A 479 -14.99 -25.79 -16.11
N VAL A 480 -13.84 -26.12 -16.70
CA VAL A 480 -12.61 -25.33 -16.55
C VAL A 480 -11.99 -25.13 -17.92
N ASP A 481 -11.62 -23.89 -18.23
CA ASP A 481 -11.03 -23.49 -19.51
C ASP A 481 -11.90 -23.88 -20.73
N GLY A 482 -13.23 -23.91 -20.52
CA GLY A 482 -14.22 -24.29 -21.55
C GLY A 482 -14.48 -25.79 -21.65
N GLU A 483 -13.71 -26.63 -20.96
CA GLU A 483 -13.85 -28.09 -20.99
C GLU A 483 -14.69 -28.61 -19.83
N PHE A 484 -15.48 -29.66 -20.06
CA PHE A 484 -16.22 -30.34 -19.01
C PHE A 484 -15.26 -31.18 -18.15
N VAL A 485 -15.22 -30.92 -16.85
CA VAL A 485 -14.29 -31.58 -15.92
C VAL A 485 -14.97 -32.69 -15.14
N GLU A 486 -16.07 -32.37 -14.46
CA GLU A 486 -16.72 -33.29 -13.53
C GLU A 486 -18.20 -32.92 -13.30
N GLN A 487 -19.03 -33.92 -12.98
CA GLN A 487 -20.40 -33.70 -12.52
C GLN A 487 -20.67 -34.52 -11.25
N VAL A 488 -21.19 -33.86 -10.22
CA VAL A 488 -21.46 -34.48 -8.92
C VAL A 488 -22.88 -34.16 -8.45
N LYS A 489 -23.48 -35.08 -7.69
CA LYS A 489 -24.78 -34.87 -7.04
C LYS A 489 -24.60 -33.89 -5.88
N CYS A 490 -25.41 -32.84 -5.85
CA CYS A 490 -25.39 -31.79 -4.83
C CYS A 490 -26.83 -31.41 -4.46
N GLN A 491 -27.07 -31.04 -3.20
CA GLN A 491 -28.36 -30.51 -2.80
C GLN A 491 -28.53 -29.10 -3.36
N TYR A 492 -29.73 -28.80 -3.87
CA TYR A 492 -30.06 -27.46 -4.33
C TYR A 492 -30.24 -26.54 -3.12
N PRO A 493 -29.74 -25.28 -3.15
CA PRO A 493 -29.97 -24.33 -2.06
C PRO A 493 -31.48 -24.13 -1.80
N ASN A 494 -31.86 -24.00 -0.53
CA ASN A 494 -33.24 -23.75 -0.15
C ASN A 494 -33.64 -22.29 -0.41
N PRO A 495 -34.93 -22.01 -0.68
CA PRO A 495 -35.41 -20.64 -0.74
C PRO A 495 -35.32 -19.94 0.63
N PRO A 496 -35.05 -18.63 0.67
CA PRO A 496 -35.05 -17.85 1.90
C PRO A 496 -36.45 -17.88 2.53
N PRO A 497 -36.56 -17.91 3.88
CA PRO A 497 -37.85 -17.86 4.54
C PRO A 497 -38.53 -16.52 4.29
N LEU A 498 -39.86 -16.54 4.32
CA LEU A 498 -40.68 -15.33 4.23
C LEU A 498 -40.47 -14.49 5.48
N SER A 499 -40.19 -13.20 5.32
CA SER A 499 -40.11 -12.26 6.44
C SER A 499 -41.52 -12.08 7.01
N ASN A 500 -41.73 -12.46 8.27
CA ASN A 500 -43.01 -12.27 8.95
C ASN A 500 -43.33 -10.77 9.06
N ALA A 501 -44.27 -10.27 8.28
CA ALA A 501 -45.09 -9.15 8.72
C ALA A 501 -46.03 -9.72 9.79
N SER A 502 -45.77 -9.35 11.05
CA SER A 502 -46.60 -9.56 12.25
C SER A 502 -47.93 -10.30 12.04
N THR A 503 -48.00 -11.52 12.57
CA THR A 503 -49.20 -12.39 12.66
C THR A 503 -50.27 -11.88 13.65
N GLU A 504 -50.40 -10.56 13.83
CA GLU A 504 -51.42 -9.95 14.69
C GLU A 504 -52.18 -8.85 13.95
N SER A 505 -52.89 -9.20 12.88
CA SER A 505 -54.09 -8.48 12.44
C SER A 505 -54.67 -9.12 11.18
N PHE A 506 -56.00 -9.22 11.16
CA PHE A 506 -56.82 -9.73 10.05
C PHE A 506 -56.68 -8.94 8.72
N ALA A 507 -55.84 -7.90 8.70
CA ALA A 507 -55.62 -6.98 7.57
C ALA A 507 -54.43 -7.37 6.64
N SER A 508 -53.71 -8.46 6.91
CA SER A 508 -52.48 -8.84 6.20
C SER A 508 -52.68 -9.57 4.86
N PHE A 509 -53.92 -9.73 4.37
CA PHE A 509 -54.20 -10.36 3.07
C PHE A 509 -53.70 -9.56 1.84
N SER A 510 -53.22 -8.33 2.03
CA SER A 510 -52.68 -7.47 0.96
C SER A 510 -51.19 -7.13 1.11
N SER A 511 -50.54 -7.54 2.20
CA SER A 511 -49.09 -7.34 2.36
C SER A 511 -48.34 -8.46 1.65
N SER A 512 -47.74 -8.13 0.49
CA SER A 512 -46.80 -9.01 -0.21
C SER A 512 -45.70 -9.46 0.76
N ALA A 513 -45.77 -10.68 1.27
CA ALA A 513 -44.74 -11.29 2.11
C ALA A 513 -43.42 -11.25 1.32
N ARG A 514 -42.50 -10.36 1.72
CA ARG A 514 -41.18 -10.28 1.09
C ARG A 514 -40.32 -11.36 1.72
N ALA A 515 -39.66 -12.17 0.89
CA ALA A 515 -38.66 -13.09 1.37
C ALA A 515 -37.44 -12.33 1.90
N ASN A 516 -36.70 -12.91 2.84
CA ASN A 516 -35.45 -12.32 3.28
C ASN A 516 -34.53 -12.09 2.07
N PRO A 517 -33.92 -10.90 1.91
CA PRO A 517 -33.02 -10.62 0.81
C PRO A 517 -31.78 -11.52 0.90
N VAL A 518 -31.36 -12.05 -0.24
CA VAL A 518 -30.11 -12.82 -0.34
C VAL A 518 -28.95 -11.86 -0.59
N GLN A 519 -28.03 -11.83 0.34
CA GLN A 519 -26.76 -11.11 0.26
C GLN A 519 -25.76 -11.93 -0.53
N VAL A 520 -24.87 -11.25 -1.25
CA VAL A 520 -23.87 -11.90 -2.10
C VAL A 520 -22.53 -11.23 -1.90
N PHE A 521 -21.46 -12.03 -1.93
CA PHE A 521 -20.12 -11.52 -1.88
C PHE A 521 -19.17 -12.27 -2.81
N LEU A 522 -18.12 -11.57 -3.23
CA LEU A 522 -16.93 -12.12 -3.87
C LEU A 522 -15.74 -11.91 -2.93
N GLY A 523 -14.87 -12.90 -2.81
CA GLY A 523 -13.74 -12.88 -1.87
C GLY A 523 -14.10 -13.35 -0.46
N THR A 524 -13.36 -12.87 0.53
CA THR A 524 -13.51 -13.25 1.95
C THR A 524 -13.96 -12.03 2.76
N PRO A 525 -15.24 -11.94 3.16
CA PRO A 525 -15.75 -10.90 4.06
C PRO A 525 -15.04 -10.90 5.41
N LYS A 526 -15.05 -9.75 6.09
CA LYS A 526 -14.47 -9.62 7.44
C LYS A 526 -15.07 -10.63 8.43
N ASP A 527 -16.38 -10.84 8.38
CA ASP A 527 -17.10 -11.72 9.31
C ASP A 527 -16.83 -13.22 9.05
N LEU A 528 -16.30 -13.56 7.86
CA LEU A 528 -15.89 -14.93 7.52
C LEU A 528 -14.40 -15.17 7.81
N SER A 529 -13.63 -14.11 8.05
CA SER A 529 -12.20 -14.24 8.29
C SER A 529 -11.92 -14.77 9.70
N ALA A 530 -11.15 -15.85 9.78
CA ALA A 530 -10.68 -16.42 11.04
C ALA A 530 -9.56 -15.60 11.69
N HIS A 531 -8.80 -14.86 10.88
CA HIS A 531 -7.63 -14.10 11.30
C HIS A 531 -7.70 -12.69 10.74
N VAL A 532 -7.77 -11.70 11.62
CA VAL A 532 -7.85 -10.28 11.25
C VAL A 532 -6.55 -9.62 11.65
N GLY A 533 -5.91 -8.97 10.68
CA GLY A 533 -4.64 -8.29 10.88
C GLY A 533 -3.78 -8.36 9.62
N PRO A 534 -2.82 -7.42 9.48
CA PRO A 534 -1.87 -7.48 8.39
C PRO A 534 -1.01 -8.74 8.50
N SER A 535 -0.78 -9.41 7.37
CA SER A 535 0.15 -10.54 7.22
C SER A 535 -0.19 -11.83 7.98
N GLU A 536 -1.33 -11.88 8.67
CA GLU A 536 -1.83 -13.10 9.33
C GLU A 536 -2.27 -14.16 8.31
N VAL A 537 -2.75 -13.69 7.15
CA VAL A 537 -3.20 -14.48 6.02
C VAL A 537 -2.45 -14.02 4.78
N ILE A 538 -1.93 -14.93 3.97
CA ILE A 538 -1.14 -14.60 2.77
C ILE A 538 -1.85 -14.94 1.45
N SER A 539 -3.11 -15.37 1.51
CA SER A 539 -3.89 -15.71 0.32
C SER A 539 -4.16 -14.48 -0.53
N ARG A 540 -3.88 -14.59 -1.84
CA ARG A 540 -4.11 -13.55 -2.84
C ARG A 540 -4.64 -14.17 -4.11
N TRP A 541 -5.72 -13.61 -4.64
CA TRP A 541 -6.28 -14.05 -5.92
C TRP A 541 -6.98 -12.92 -6.65
N SER A 542 -7.05 -13.04 -7.96
CA SER A 542 -7.59 -12.04 -8.88
C SER A 542 -8.81 -12.56 -9.62
N PHE A 543 -9.78 -11.67 -9.80
CA PHE A 543 -11.04 -11.87 -10.51
C PHE A 543 -11.08 -10.98 -11.74
N ALA A 544 -11.26 -11.54 -12.93
CA ALA A 544 -11.42 -10.77 -14.16
C ALA A 544 -12.82 -10.94 -14.76
N SER A 545 -13.30 -9.90 -15.45
CA SER A 545 -14.45 -10.04 -16.36
C SER A 545 -13.95 -10.51 -17.73
N ALA A 546 -14.70 -11.44 -18.33
CA ALA A 546 -14.48 -11.89 -19.70
C ALA A 546 -14.61 -10.75 -20.71
#